data_AF-A0AAN7SDN0-F1
#
_entry.id   AF-A0AAN7SDN0-F1
#
_cell.length_a   1.000
_cell.length_b   1.000
_cell.length_c   1.000
_cell.angle_alpha   90.00
_cell.angle_beta   90.00
_cell.angle_gamma   90.00
#
_symmetry.space_group_name_H-M   'P 1'
#
loop_
_entity.id
_entity.type
_entity.pdbx_description
1 polymer ?
#
loop_
_entity_poly.entity_id
_entity_poly.type
_entity_poly.pdbx_seq_one_letter_code
_entity_poly.pdbx_strand_id
1 'polypeptide(L)'
;MASTNTGVSVVTQNKTNIWLIDQSLPNLNPIKLPSISEVLRLFFYYKNEERKTILKSATVPACEVIGLWEKASIPIRFKKHVISKIRKHFKEWQNLKKNKENKKKRSEALKNKEQDWQQKLEDLFDIAHCDALSIMTVEEDKQFLLGQRKKGRQGVIGSVDRKSLMK
;
A
#
# COMPACT_ATOMS: atom_id res chain seq x y z
N MET A 1 -0.02 -25.13 43.79
CA MET A 1 1.10 -25.00 42.84
C MET A 1 0.53 -25.11 41.44
N ALA A 2 0.07 -23.98 40.89
CA ALA A 2 -0.49 -23.89 39.55
C ALA A 2 0.65 -23.61 38.57
N SER A 3 0.78 -24.44 37.54
CA SER A 3 1.60 -24.13 36.36
C SER A 3 0.95 -24.79 35.16
N THR A 4 -0.04 -24.11 34.59
CA THR A 4 -0.52 -24.40 33.24
C THR A 4 0.25 -23.50 32.29
N ASN A 5 1.18 -24.12 31.58
CA ASN A 5 1.94 -23.55 30.48
C ASN A 5 0.98 -23.36 29.29
N THR A 6 0.45 -22.16 29.11
CA THR A 6 -0.39 -21.82 27.96
C THR A 6 0.51 -21.64 26.74
N GLY A 7 0.72 -22.73 26.01
CA GLY A 7 1.34 -22.73 24.70
C GLY A 7 0.59 -21.78 23.77
N VAL A 8 1.27 -20.71 23.38
CA VAL A 8 0.83 -19.79 22.33
C VAL A 8 0.57 -20.62 21.07
N SER A 9 -0.70 -20.73 20.70
CA SER A 9 -1.10 -21.35 19.44
C SER A 9 -0.62 -20.46 18.30
N VAL A 10 0.51 -20.81 17.70
CA VAL A 10 0.95 -20.27 16.43
C VAL A 10 -0.07 -20.70 15.39
N VAL A 11 -1.05 -19.84 15.13
CA VAL A 11 -2.00 -19.99 14.02
C VAL A 11 -1.20 -19.91 12.74
N THR A 12 -0.82 -21.08 12.25
CA THR A 12 -0.12 -21.27 10.98
C THR A 12 -1.17 -21.14 9.87
N GLN A 13 -1.53 -19.92 9.52
CA GLN A 13 -2.26 -19.72 8.26
C GLN A 13 -1.31 -20.12 7.13
N ASN A 14 -1.73 -21.09 6.31
CA ASN A 14 -1.11 -21.41 5.02
C ASN A 14 -1.16 -20.17 4.11
N LYS A 15 -0.25 -19.22 4.29
CA LYS A 15 -0.22 -17.96 3.55
C LYS A 15 0.31 -18.22 2.15
N THR A 16 -0.60 -18.22 1.18
CA THR A 16 -0.28 -18.40 -0.23
C THR A 16 0.58 -17.21 -0.68
N ASN A 17 1.82 -17.50 -1.09
CA ASN A 17 2.77 -16.48 -1.51
C ASN A 17 2.34 -15.91 -2.87
N ILE A 18 2.06 -14.60 -2.94
CA ILE A 18 1.66 -13.92 -4.17
C ILE A 18 2.94 -13.56 -4.93
N TRP A 19 3.08 -14.10 -6.14
CA TRP A 19 4.27 -13.88 -6.97
C TRP A 19 4.61 -12.38 -7.09
N LEU A 20 5.86 -12.02 -6.76
CA LEU A 20 6.45 -10.67 -6.69
C LEU A 20 5.94 -9.71 -5.59
N ILE A 21 4.92 -10.07 -4.80
CA ILE A 21 4.32 -9.16 -3.79
C ILE A 21 4.50 -9.68 -2.36
N ASP A 22 4.67 -11.00 -2.21
CA ASP A 22 4.67 -11.76 -0.95
C ASP A 22 3.25 -12.07 -0.44
N GLN A 23 3.05 -12.05 0.88
CA GLN A 23 1.81 -12.47 1.52
C GLN A 23 0.75 -11.36 1.50
N SER A 24 -0.52 -11.74 1.41
CA SER A 24 -1.65 -10.84 1.67
C SER A 24 -1.58 -10.26 3.08
N LEU A 25 -2.07 -9.03 3.22
CA LEU A 25 -2.05 -8.29 4.47
C LEU A 25 -3.48 -7.80 4.78
N PRO A 26 -4.05 -8.12 5.95
CA PRO A 26 -5.45 -7.79 6.25
C PRO A 26 -5.66 -6.31 6.63
N ASN A 27 -4.61 -5.59 7.04
CA ASN A 27 -4.70 -4.20 7.50
C ASN A 27 -3.45 -3.40 7.12
N LEU A 28 -3.60 -2.11 6.82
CA LEU A 28 -2.47 -1.21 6.57
C LEU A 28 -1.79 -0.74 7.87
N ASN A 29 -0.52 -0.33 7.76
CA ASN A 29 0.18 0.33 8.86
C ASN A 29 -0.42 1.72 9.12
N PRO A 30 -0.94 2.01 10.32
CA PRO A 30 -1.59 3.29 10.61
C PRO A 30 -0.62 4.47 10.78
N ILE A 31 0.68 4.21 10.87
CA ILE A 31 1.72 5.19 11.24
C ILE A 31 2.34 5.85 10.01
N LYS A 32 2.20 5.28 8.80
CA LYS A 32 2.81 5.79 7.57
C LYS A 32 1.83 5.79 6.41
N LEU A 33 2.10 6.61 5.39
CA LEU A 33 1.35 6.51 4.15
C LEU A 33 1.72 5.19 3.44
N PRO A 34 0.73 4.46 2.91
CA PRO A 34 0.95 3.12 2.40
C PRO A 34 1.75 3.12 1.09
N SER A 35 2.61 2.13 0.94
CA SER A 35 3.30 1.81 -0.31
C SER A 35 2.39 1.09 -1.30
N ILE A 36 2.79 1.05 -2.57
CA ILE A 36 2.10 0.26 -3.60
C ILE A 36 1.99 -1.22 -3.17
N SER A 37 3.06 -1.78 -2.58
CA SER A 37 3.07 -3.15 -2.05
C SER A 37 1.97 -3.37 -1.01
N GLU A 38 1.91 -2.51 0.02
CA GLU A 38 0.94 -2.64 1.12
C GLU A 38 -0.50 -2.58 0.61
N VAL A 39 -0.80 -1.66 -0.31
CA VAL A 39 -2.13 -1.55 -0.93
C VAL A 39 -2.48 -2.78 -1.77
N LEU A 40 -1.52 -3.32 -2.53
CA LEU A 40 -1.75 -4.53 -3.31
C LEU A 40 -1.93 -5.76 -2.42
N ARG A 41 -1.16 -5.90 -1.34
CA ARG A 41 -1.33 -6.99 -0.36
C ARG A 41 -2.72 -6.99 0.26
N LEU A 42 -3.24 -5.81 0.58
CA LEU A 42 -4.61 -5.64 1.07
C LEU A 42 -5.66 -5.95 -0.02
N PHE A 43 -5.42 -5.51 -1.26
CA PHE A 43 -6.27 -5.89 -2.38
C PHE A 43 -6.35 -7.42 -2.54
N PHE A 44 -5.21 -8.13 -2.44
CA PHE A 44 -5.17 -9.57 -2.58
C PHE A 44 -5.80 -10.32 -1.42
N TYR A 45 -5.70 -9.80 -0.19
CA TYR A 45 -6.48 -10.31 0.95
C TYR A 45 -7.96 -10.35 0.58
N TYR A 46 -8.53 -9.22 0.13
CA TYR A 46 -9.94 -9.17 -0.25
C TYR A 46 -10.28 -9.98 -1.50
N LYS A 47 -9.34 -10.15 -2.43
CA LYS A 47 -9.57 -10.89 -3.67
C LYS A 47 -9.51 -12.41 -3.47
N ASN A 48 -8.56 -12.89 -2.67
CA ASN A 48 -8.21 -14.31 -2.56
C ASN A 48 -8.87 -14.96 -1.34
N GLU A 49 -8.81 -14.30 -0.18
CA GLU A 49 -9.31 -14.86 1.09
C GLU A 49 -10.80 -14.59 1.24
N GLU A 50 -11.21 -13.35 1.02
CA GLU A 50 -12.61 -12.92 1.11
C GLU A 50 -13.41 -13.15 -0.18
N ARG A 51 -12.75 -13.65 -1.24
CA ARG A 51 -13.33 -14.01 -2.55
C ARG A 51 -14.20 -12.91 -3.18
N LYS A 52 -13.91 -11.63 -2.92
CA LYS A 52 -14.67 -10.50 -3.47
C LYS A 52 -14.41 -10.31 -4.98
N THR A 53 -15.30 -9.55 -5.62
CA THR A 53 -15.12 -9.12 -7.02
C THR A 53 -13.96 -8.14 -7.12
N ILE A 54 -13.32 -8.02 -8.29
CA ILE A 54 -12.19 -7.09 -8.50
C ILE A 54 -12.56 -5.66 -8.09
N LEU A 55 -13.79 -5.22 -8.37
CA LEU A 55 -14.26 -3.91 -7.97
C LEU A 55 -14.32 -3.78 -6.44
N LYS A 56 -14.98 -4.71 -5.75
CA LYS A 56 -15.08 -4.67 -4.28
C LYS A 56 -13.71 -4.81 -3.60
N SER A 57 -12.84 -5.68 -4.11
CA SER A 57 -11.46 -5.85 -3.64
C SER A 57 -10.59 -4.61 -3.84
N ALA A 58 -10.94 -3.70 -4.76
CA ALA A 58 -10.27 -2.40 -4.91
C ALA A 58 -10.95 -1.29 -4.09
N THR A 59 -12.27 -1.34 -3.93
CA THR A 59 -13.02 -0.32 -3.18
C THR A 59 -12.68 -0.31 -1.71
N VAL A 60 -12.52 -1.48 -1.06
CA VAL A 60 -12.22 -1.54 0.38
C VAL A 60 -10.82 -0.98 0.70
N PRO A 61 -9.73 -1.43 0.04
CA PRO A 61 -8.41 -0.80 0.24
C PRO A 61 -8.41 0.68 -0.11
N ALA A 62 -9.18 1.12 -1.12
CA ALA A 62 -9.28 2.54 -1.44
C ALA A 62 -9.87 3.36 -0.27
N CYS A 63 -10.89 2.85 0.43
CA CYS A 63 -11.42 3.52 1.62
C CYS A 63 -10.37 3.62 2.74
N GLU A 64 -9.64 2.53 3.01
CA GLU A 64 -8.63 2.51 4.07
C GLU A 64 -7.46 3.45 3.77
N VAL A 65 -6.96 3.43 2.53
CA VAL A 65 -5.92 4.35 2.08
C VAL A 65 -6.40 5.79 2.23
N ILE A 66 -7.62 6.12 1.78
CA ILE A 66 -8.18 7.46 1.94
C ILE A 66 -8.20 7.88 3.41
N GLY A 67 -8.67 7.03 4.31
CA GLY A 67 -8.70 7.34 5.74
C GLY A 67 -7.31 7.60 6.36
N LEU A 68 -6.25 6.96 5.85
CA LEU A 68 -4.87 7.26 6.30
C LEU A 68 -4.37 8.62 5.79
N TRP A 69 -4.71 8.97 4.55
CA TRP A 69 -4.32 10.25 3.97
C TRP A 69 -5.10 11.42 4.57
N GLU A 70 -6.37 11.20 4.90
CA GLU A 70 -7.21 12.17 5.64
C GLU A 70 -6.67 12.42 7.05
N LYS A 71 -6.20 11.38 7.76
CA LYS A 71 -5.52 11.53 9.06
C LYS A 71 -4.22 12.34 9.00
N ALA A 72 -3.57 12.36 7.84
CA ALA A 72 -2.38 13.15 7.60
C ALA A 72 -2.70 14.58 7.11
N SER A 73 -3.98 14.98 7.06
CA SER A 73 -4.44 16.29 6.60
C SER A 73 -4.00 16.64 5.16
N ILE A 74 -3.72 15.63 4.32
CA ILE A 74 -3.25 15.85 2.95
C ILE A 74 -4.45 15.87 2.00
N PRO A 75 -4.61 16.91 1.16
CA PRO A 75 -5.63 16.92 0.11
C PRO A 75 -5.46 15.75 -0.86
N ILE A 76 -6.53 14.99 -1.08
CA ILE A 76 -6.54 13.79 -1.94
C ILE A 76 -7.37 13.98 -3.21
N ARG A 77 -7.15 13.10 -4.18
CA ARG A 77 -8.01 12.97 -5.37
C ARG A 77 -9.31 12.23 -5.05
N PHE A 78 -10.31 12.38 -5.92
CA PHE A 78 -11.56 11.62 -5.80
C PHE A 78 -11.33 10.10 -5.71
N LYS A 79 -12.10 9.44 -4.85
CA LYS A 79 -12.08 7.99 -4.61
C LYS A 79 -12.07 7.13 -5.89
N LYS A 80 -12.79 7.54 -6.94
CA LYS A 80 -12.79 6.84 -8.24
C LYS A 80 -11.39 6.73 -8.86
N HIS A 81 -10.54 7.75 -8.68
CA HIS A 81 -9.17 7.74 -9.18
C HIS A 81 -8.27 6.84 -8.32
N VAL A 82 -8.49 6.79 -7.01
CA VAL A 82 -7.81 5.86 -6.09
C VAL A 82 -8.10 4.42 -6.50
N ILE A 83 -9.37 4.06 -6.68
CA ILE A 83 -9.80 2.73 -7.13
C ILE A 83 -9.18 2.40 -8.50
N SER A 84 -9.20 3.35 -9.44
CA SER A 84 -8.61 3.18 -10.77
C SER A 84 -7.10 2.90 -10.69
N LYS A 85 -6.39 3.60 -9.80
CA LYS A 85 -4.95 3.40 -9.57
C LYS A 85 -4.64 2.01 -9.01
N ILE A 86 -5.42 1.51 -8.04
CA ILE A 86 -5.27 0.14 -7.51
C ILE A 86 -5.46 -0.88 -8.64
N ARG A 87 -6.54 -0.73 -9.42
CA ARG A 87 -6.84 -1.63 -10.56
C ARG A 87 -5.75 -1.58 -11.62
N LYS A 88 -5.13 -0.43 -11.86
CA LYS A 88 -4.01 -0.28 -12.78
C LYS A 88 -2.81 -1.13 -12.34
N HIS A 89 -2.37 -1.01 -11.08
CA HIS A 89 -1.27 -1.82 -10.57
C HIS A 89 -1.59 -3.32 -10.55
N PHE A 90 -2.83 -3.69 -10.24
CA PHE A 90 -3.28 -5.08 -10.36
C PHE A 90 -3.18 -5.58 -11.81
N LYS A 91 -3.61 -4.78 -12.79
CA LYS A 91 -3.53 -5.14 -14.22
C LYS A 91 -2.07 -5.25 -14.69
N GLU A 92 -1.19 -4.35 -14.24
CA GLU A 92 0.26 -4.45 -14.49
C GLU A 92 0.82 -5.78 -13.97
N TRP A 93 0.49 -6.15 -12.73
CA TRP A 93 0.87 -7.44 -12.15
C TRP A 93 0.31 -8.63 -12.94
N GLN A 94 -0.96 -8.60 -13.36
CA GLN A 94 -1.55 -9.67 -14.17
C GLN A 94 -0.81 -9.86 -15.49
N ASN A 95 -0.42 -8.75 -16.14
CA ASN A 95 0.33 -8.81 -17.39
C ASN A 95 1.73 -9.40 -17.18
N LEU A 96 2.42 -9.01 -16.10
CA LEU A 96 3.72 -9.61 -15.73
C LEU A 96 3.58 -11.11 -15.48
N LYS A 97 2.56 -11.54 -14.73
CA LYS A 97 2.31 -12.95 -14.44
C LYS A 97 2.05 -13.77 -15.71
N LYS A 98 1.23 -13.26 -16.63
CA LYS A 98 0.98 -13.90 -17.93
C LYS A 98 2.26 -14.03 -18.77
N ASN A 99 3.09 -13.00 -18.76
CA ASN A 99 4.36 -13.00 -19.49
C ASN A 99 5.35 -14.02 -18.91
N LYS A 100 5.38 -14.18 -17.58
CA LYS A 100 6.17 -15.21 -16.89
C LYS A 100 5.76 -16.63 -17.28
N GLU A 101 4.46 -16.90 -17.38
CA GLU A 101 3.92 -18.21 -17.77
C GLU A 101 4.26 -18.56 -19.22
N ASN A 102 4.45 -17.57 -20.09
CA ASN A 102 4.86 -17.75 -21.48
C ASN A 102 6.38 -17.95 -21.63
N LYS A 103 6.86 -19.18 -21.39
CA LYS A 103 8.29 -19.56 -21.44
C LYS A 103 9.01 -19.18 -22.75
N LYS A 104 8.30 -19.08 -23.88
CA LYS A 104 8.89 -18.74 -25.19
C LYS A 104 9.29 -17.26 -25.33
N LYS A 105 8.78 -16.38 -24.46
CA LYS A 105 8.95 -14.93 -24.55
C LYS A 105 9.88 -14.33 -23.48
N ARG A 106 10.57 -15.16 -22.68
CA ARG A 106 11.40 -14.71 -21.55
C ARG A 106 12.68 -13.98 -22.00
N SER A 107 12.48 -12.77 -22.52
CA SER A 107 13.52 -11.85 -22.94
C SER A 107 14.08 -11.07 -21.74
N GLU A 108 15.28 -10.53 -21.89
CA GLU A 108 15.90 -9.67 -20.89
C GLU A 108 15.03 -8.44 -20.57
N ALA A 109 14.34 -7.90 -21.59
CA ALA A 109 13.39 -6.81 -21.42
C ALA A 109 12.22 -7.15 -20.47
N LEU A 110 11.80 -8.41 -20.38
CA LEU A 110 10.79 -8.82 -19.40
C LEU A 110 11.35 -8.89 -17.99
N LYS A 111 12.59 -9.38 -17.82
CA LYS A 111 13.24 -9.40 -16.50
C LYS A 111 13.44 -7.99 -15.96
N ASN A 112 13.88 -7.06 -16.81
CA ASN A 112 14.02 -5.65 -16.44
C ASN A 112 12.67 -5.06 -16.02
N LYS A 113 11.58 -5.38 -16.73
CA LYS A 113 10.23 -4.95 -16.34
C LYS A 113 9.77 -5.53 -15.00
N GLU A 114 10.11 -6.79 -14.71
CA GLU A 114 9.83 -7.41 -13.40
C GLU A 114 10.59 -6.69 -12.28
N GLN A 115 11.89 -6.42 -12.48
CA GLN A 115 12.74 -5.71 -11.51
C GLN A 115 12.26 -4.27 -11.30
N ASP A 116 11.99 -3.52 -12.37
CA ASP A 116 11.45 -2.17 -12.31
C ASP A 116 10.13 -2.12 -11.54
N TRP A 117 9.29 -3.15 -11.73
CA TRP A 117 8.02 -3.24 -11.03
C TRP A 117 8.20 -3.56 -9.54
N GLN A 118 9.12 -4.45 -9.19
CA GLN A 118 9.48 -4.74 -7.80
C GLN A 118 10.03 -3.49 -7.09
N GLN A 119 10.91 -2.72 -7.74
CA GLN A 119 11.43 -1.48 -7.16
C GLN A 119 10.35 -0.41 -6.96
N LYS A 120 9.30 -0.42 -7.78
CA LYS A 120 8.12 0.47 -7.63
C LYS A 120 7.21 0.05 -6.48
N LEU A 121 7.24 -1.21 -6.05
CA LEU A 121 6.37 -1.67 -4.96
C LEU A 121 6.63 -0.93 -3.65
N GLU A 122 7.88 -0.53 -3.40
CA GLU A 122 8.27 0.21 -2.20
C GLU A 122 7.90 1.70 -2.23
N ASP A 123 7.56 2.21 -3.41
CA ASP A 123 7.18 3.60 -3.59
C ASP A 123 5.83 3.91 -2.96
N LEU A 124 5.67 5.18 -2.58
CA LEU A 124 4.43 5.71 -2.03
C LEU A 124 3.26 5.45 -2.99
N PHE A 125 2.16 4.93 -2.46
CA PHE A 125 0.88 4.90 -3.17
C PHE A 125 0.27 6.31 -3.17
N ASP A 126 0.84 7.21 -3.98
CA ASP A 126 0.51 8.64 -3.93
C ASP A 126 -0.91 8.92 -4.46
N ILE A 127 -1.80 9.40 -3.60
CA ILE A 127 -3.16 9.81 -3.97
C ILE A 127 -3.41 11.30 -3.73
N ALA A 128 -2.36 12.07 -3.48
CA ALA A 128 -2.43 13.50 -3.29
C ALA A 128 -3.11 14.18 -4.49
N HIS A 129 -3.86 15.23 -4.20
CA HIS A 129 -4.31 16.20 -5.19
C HIS A 129 -3.10 16.75 -5.97
N CYS A 130 -3.28 17.12 -7.25
CA CYS A 130 -2.18 17.70 -8.04
C CYS A 130 -1.61 18.95 -7.36
N ASP A 131 -2.50 19.75 -6.79
CA ASP A 131 -2.18 20.99 -6.09
C ASP A 131 -2.09 20.80 -4.57
N ALA A 132 -1.86 19.57 -4.07
CA ALA A 132 -1.84 19.33 -2.63
C ALA A 132 -0.82 20.24 -1.90
N LEU A 133 0.39 20.39 -2.45
CA LEU A 133 1.44 21.22 -1.84
C LEU A 133 1.13 22.72 -1.82
N SER A 134 0.32 23.22 -2.77
CA SER A 134 -0.08 24.63 -2.80
C SER A 134 -1.32 24.88 -1.95
N ILE A 135 -2.23 23.91 -1.83
CA ILE A 135 -3.41 23.99 -0.97
C ILE A 135 -3.04 23.88 0.51
N MET A 136 -2.05 23.06 0.85
CA MET A 136 -1.59 22.89 2.22
C MET A 136 -0.98 24.18 2.76
N THR A 137 -1.37 24.58 3.98
CA THR A 137 -0.86 25.77 4.66
C THR A 137 0.23 25.42 5.66
N VAL A 138 0.16 24.25 6.29
CA VAL A 138 1.11 23.75 7.28
C VAL A 138 2.37 23.24 6.58
N GLU A 139 3.52 23.85 6.87
CA GLU A 139 4.78 23.50 6.22
C GLU A 139 5.27 22.12 6.65
N GLU A 140 5.05 21.75 7.92
CA GLU A 140 5.39 20.44 8.47
C GLU A 140 4.71 19.30 7.70
N ASP A 141 3.43 19.46 7.36
CA ASP A 141 2.67 18.46 6.59
C ASP A 141 3.18 18.37 5.14
N LYS A 142 3.61 19.49 4.54
CA LYS A 142 4.26 19.49 3.22
C LYS A 142 5.58 18.74 3.27
N GLN A 143 6.42 19.02 4.27
CA GLN A 143 7.69 18.32 4.47
C GLN A 143 7.48 16.84 4.73
N PHE A 144 6.42 16.47 5.46
CA PHE A 144 6.01 15.08 5.64
C PHE A 144 5.66 14.43 4.29
N LEU A 145 4.79 15.04 3.48
CA LEU A 145 4.43 14.50 2.16
C LEU A 145 5.66 14.36 1.24
N LEU A 146 6.56 15.35 1.24
CA LEU A 146 7.81 15.29 0.49
C LEU A 146 8.73 14.16 0.99
N GLY A 147 8.84 13.97 2.30
CA GLY A 147 9.58 12.87 2.93
C GLY A 147 9.01 11.49 2.57
N GLN A 148 7.68 11.37 2.54
CA GLN A 148 7.00 10.15 2.11
C GLN A 148 7.20 9.85 0.61
N ARG A 149 7.36 10.87 -0.24
CA ARG A 149 7.62 10.69 -1.69
C ARG A 149 9.06 10.26 -2.01
N LYS A 150 10.01 10.51 -1.10
CA LYS A 150 11.40 10.06 -1.26
C LYS A 150 11.51 8.54 -1.10
N LYS A 151 12.52 7.94 -1.74
CA LYS A 151 12.87 6.53 -1.50
C LYS A 151 13.10 6.31 0.00
N GLY A 152 12.51 5.23 0.53
CA GLY A 152 12.54 4.92 1.96
C GLY A 152 11.39 5.50 2.80
N ARG A 153 10.50 6.34 2.22
CA ARG A 153 9.28 6.88 2.85
C ARG A 153 9.51 7.38 4.29
N GLN A 154 10.29 8.46 4.40
CA GLN A 154 10.72 9.02 5.68
C GLN A 154 9.59 9.80 6.38
N GLY A 155 9.51 9.69 7.70
CA GLY A 155 8.48 10.33 8.53
C GLY A 155 7.35 9.38 8.95
N VAL A 156 6.61 9.78 9.98
CA VAL A 156 5.42 9.08 10.49
C VAL A 156 4.28 10.07 10.80
N ILE A 157 3.05 9.63 10.57
CA ILE A 157 1.81 10.36 10.86
C ILE A 157 1.77 10.65 12.38
N GLY A 158 1.52 11.90 12.76
CA GLY A 158 1.38 12.30 14.17
C GLY A 158 2.70 12.56 14.94
N SER A 159 3.86 12.60 14.27
CA SER A 159 5.14 13.01 14.92
C SER A 159 5.14 14.44 15.48
N VAL A 160 4.12 15.24 15.15
CA VAL A 160 4.14 16.71 15.26
C VAL A 160 3.31 17.24 16.44
N ASP A 161 2.42 16.46 17.04
CA ASP A 161 1.52 16.93 18.12
C ASP A 161 2.10 16.85 19.54
N ARG A 162 3.40 17.12 19.72
CA ARG A 162 3.97 17.32 21.08
C ARG A 162 4.45 18.73 21.38
N LYS A 163 4.52 19.63 20.39
CA LYS A 163 4.90 21.03 20.62
C LYS A 163 3.72 22.00 20.64
N SER A 164 2.57 21.66 20.04
CA SER A 164 1.41 22.55 19.98
C SER A 164 0.49 22.49 21.22
N LEU A 165 0.73 21.56 22.15
CA LEU A 165 -0.06 21.38 23.38
C LEU A 165 0.53 22.11 24.60
N MET A 166 1.53 22.97 24.40
CA MET A 166 2.11 23.83 25.44
C MET A 166 2.00 25.30 24.99
N LYS A 167 0.80 25.88 25.07
CA LYS A 167 0.57 27.32 25.16
C LYS A 167 -0.57 27.58 26.11
#